data_AF-A8UXB6-F1
#
_entry.id   AF-A8UXB6-F1
#
_cell.length_a   1.000
_cell.length_b   1.000
_cell.length_c   1.000
_cell.angle_alpha   90.00
_cell.angle_beta   90.00
_cell.angle_gamma   90.00
#
_symmetry.space_group_name_H-M   'P 1'
#
loop_
_entity.id
_entity.type
_entity.pdbx_description
1 polymer ?
#
loop_
_entity_poly.entity_id
_entity_poly.type
_entity_poly.pdbx_seq_one_letter_code
_entity_poly.pdbx_strand_id
1 'polypeptide(L)' 'GEAGLFCWVNMETLMDEKTPEGELRLWKVIVDELKLNISPGSSCCCSEPGWFRVCFANMSRETLE' A
#
# COMPACT_ATOMS: atom_id res chain seq x y z
N GLY A 1 -12.56 15.97 -10.23
CA GLY A 1 -11.78 16.57 -9.13
C GLY A 1 -10.75 15.56 -8.73
N GLU A 2 -9.47 15.87 -8.94
CA GLU A 2 -8.39 15.02 -8.45
C GLU A 2 -8.06 15.48 -7.03
N ALA A 3 -8.81 14.95 -6.07
CA ALA A 3 -8.64 15.23 -4.65
C ALA A 3 -8.22 13.93 -3.97
N GLY A 4 -7.00 13.93 -3.43
CA GLY A 4 -6.45 12.80 -2.70
C GLY A 4 -5.09 13.17 -2.14
N LEU A 5 -4.91 12.97 -0.85
CA LEU A 5 -3.62 13.07 -0.17
C LEU A 5 -2.83 11.74 -0.27
N PHE A 6 -3.28 10.85 -1.14
CA PHE A 6 -2.82 9.48 -1.28
C PHE A 6 -2.88 8.99 -2.73
N CYS A 7 -1.98 8.07 -3.09
CA CYS A 7 -2.00 7.31 -4.34
C CYS A 7 -2.55 5.90 -4.08
N TRP A 8 -3.25 5.36 -5.07
CA TRP A 8 -3.65 3.96 -5.11
C TRP A 8 -2.66 3.22 -6.02
N VAL A 9 -1.86 2.33 -5.45
CA VAL A 9 -0.73 1.68 -6.13
C VAL A 9 -1.01 0.19 -6.24
N ASN A 10 -0.84 -0.38 -7.43
CA ASN A 10 -0.89 -1.82 -7.65
C ASN A 10 0.52 -2.41 -7.44
N MET A 11 0.64 -3.30 -6.47
CA MET A 11 1.84 -4.05 -6.11
C MET A 11 1.65 -5.56 -6.26
N GLU A 12 0.66 -6.00 -7.03
CA GLU A 12 0.36 -7.40 -7.32
C GLU A 12 1.58 -8.17 -7.86
N THR A 13 2.45 -7.50 -8.61
CA THR A 13 3.70 -8.08 -9.16
C THR A 13 4.77 -8.36 -8.09
N LEU A 14 4.65 -7.76 -6.91
CA LEU A 14 5.56 -7.96 -5.78
C LEU A 14 5.03 -9.01 -4.80
N MET A 15 3.83 -9.55 -5.03
CA MET A 15 3.22 -10.55 -4.17
C MET A 15 3.65 -11.96 -4.58
N ASP A 16 3.96 -12.78 -3.58
CA ASP A 16 4.23 -14.21 -3.80
C ASP A 16 2.97 -14.96 -4.27
N GLU A 17 1.80 -14.57 -3.76
CA GLU A 17 0.51 -15.14 -4.11
C GLU A 17 -0.52 -14.02 -4.25
N LYS A 18 -1.36 -14.10 -5.30
CA LYS A 18 -2.43 -13.14 -5.59
C LYS A 18 -3.66 -13.40 -4.74
N THR A 19 -3.47 -13.44 -3.42
CA THR A 19 -4.51 -13.69 -2.41
C THR A 19 -4.51 -12.59 -1.35
N PRO A 20 -5.62 -12.38 -0.62
CA PRO A 20 -5.65 -11.44 0.50
C PRO A 20 -4.57 -11.74 1.56
N GLU A 21 -4.26 -13.00 1.78
CA GLU A 21 -3.20 -13.43 2.69
C GLU A 21 -1.82 -13.02 2.17
N GLY A 22 -1.59 -13.14 0.85
CA GLY A 22 -0.38 -12.63 0.20
C GLY A 22 -0.25 -11.11 0.32
N GLU A 23 -1.35 -10.38 0.20
CA GLU A 23 -1.39 -8.91 0.38
C GLU A 23 -0.97 -8.52 1.79
N LEU A 24 -1.50 -9.22 2.80
CA LEU A 24 -1.15 -8.98 4.21
C LEU A 24 0.31 -9.33 4.53
N ARG A 25 0.88 -10.37 3.89
CA ARG A 25 2.30 -10.69 4.04
C ARG A 25 3.18 -9.58 3.47
N LEU A 26 2.89 -9.13 2.25
CA LEU A 26 3.61 -8.02 1.63
C LEU A 26 3.46 -6.74 2.45
N TRP A 27 2.24 -6.44 2.91
CA TRP A 27 1.97 -5.31 3.81
C TRP A 27 2.84 -5.35 5.06
N LYS A 28 2.93 -6.52 5.71
CA LYS A 28 3.72 -6.68 6.93
C LYS A 28 5.20 -6.41 6.68
N VAL A 29 5.77 -6.88 5.58
CA VAL A 29 7.16 -6.56 5.20
C VAL A 29 7.34 -5.07 4.99
N ILE A 30 6.40 -4.39 4.33
CA ILE A 30 6.49 -2.94 4.08
C ILE A 30 6.43 -2.14 5.39
N VAL A 31 5.58 -2.53 6.34
CA VAL A 31 5.50 -1.86 7.64
C VAL A 31 6.69 -2.21 8.54
N ASP A 32 7.08 -3.47 8.61
CA ASP A 32 8.10 -3.95 9.53
C ASP A 32 9.53 -3.65 9.05
N GLU A 33 9.83 -3.86 7.76
CA GLU A 33 11.17 -3.68 7.20
C GLU A 33 11.37 -2.28 6.62
N LEU A 34 10.43 -1.79 5.79
CA LEU A 34 10.54 -0.48 5.14
C LEU A 34 10.04 0.68 6.03
N LYS A 35 9.39 0.37 7.17
CA LYS A 35 8.83 1.38 8.10
C LYS A 35 7.84 2.34 7.44
N LEU A 36 7.22 1.92 6.33
CA LEU A 36 6.21 2.70 5.61
C LEU A 36 4.82 2.27 6.05
N ASN A 37 4.09 3.19 6.68
CA ASN A 37 2.70 2.94 7.08
C ASN A 37 1.75 3.15 5.88
N ILE A 38 1.53 2.09 5.11
CA ILE A 38 0.56 2.04 4.00
C ILE A 38 -0.67 1.22 4.40
N SER A 39 -1.81 1.46 3.74
CA SER A 39 -3.03 0.68 4.01
C SER A 39 -3.28 -0.34 2.88
N PRO A 40 -3.48 -1.63 3.20
CA PRO A 40 -3.79 -2.66 2.19
C PRO A 40 -5.23 -2.50 1.67
N GLY A 41 -5.46 -2.82 0.39
CA GLY A 41 -6.73 -2.65 -0.31
C GLY A 41 -7.85 -3.53 0.23
N SER A 42 -7.50 -4.70 0.77
CA SER A 42 -8.40 -5.59 1.51
C SER A 42 -9.11 -4.91 2.69
N SER A 43 -8.47 -3.92 3.33
CA SER A 43 -9.08 -3.11 4.40
C SER A 43 -10.16 -2.14 3.90
N CYS A 44 -10.32 -2.00 2.58
CA CYS A 44 -11.33 -1.16 1.93
C CYS A 44 -12.36 -1.97 1.12
N CYS A 45 -12.53 -3.25 1.42
CA CYS A 45 -13.44 -4.15 0.69
C CYS A 45 -13.09 -4.32 -0.80
N CYS A 46 -11.81 -4.16 -1.18
CA CYS A 46 -11.38 -4.43 -2.54
C CYS A 46 -11.40 -5.95 -2.79
N SER A 47 -12.09 -6.37 -3.86
CA SER A 47 -12.19 -7.78 -4.26
C SER A 47 -10.90 -8.31 -4.88
N GLU A 48 -10.03 -7.41 -5.36
CA GLU A 48 -8.79 -7.75 -6.04
C GLU A 48 -7.59 -7.48 -5.12
N PRO A 49 -6.80 -8.51 -4.76
CA PRO A 49 -5.63 -8.34 -3.93
C PRO A 49 -4.48 -7.65 -4.68
N GLY A 50 -3.63 -6.94 -3.95
CA GLY A 50 -2.42 -6.27 -4.45
C GLY A 50 -2.51 -4.77 -4.57
N TRP A 51 -3.61 -4.17 -4.14
CA TRP A 51 -3.74 -2.72 -4.12
C TRP A 51 -3.38 -2.13 -2.77
N PHE A 52 -2.72 -0.98 -2.76
CA PHE A 52 -2.31 -0.29 -1.54
C PHE A 52 -2.58 1.21 -1.62
N ARG A 53 -3.02 1.76 -0.50
CA ARG A 53 -3.15 3.21 -0.28
C ARG A 53 -1.86 3.75 0.31
N VAL A 54 -1.20 4.65 -0.41
CA VAL A 54 0.02 5.32 0.03
C VAL A 54 -0.28 6.80 0.23
N CYS A 55 -0.29 7.27 1.48
CA CYS A 55 -0.55 8.67 1.82
C CYS A 55 0.77 9.45 1.83
N PHE A 56 0.84 10.57 1.12
CA PHE A 56 2.06 11.39 0.98
C PHE A 56 1.91 12.80 1.58
N ALA A 57 0.73 13.18 2.04
CA ALA A 57 0.47 14.55 2.49
C ALA A 57 1.02 14.94 3.87
N ASN A 58 1.51 13.98 4.65
CA ASN A 58 2.12 14.25 5.96
C ASN A 58 3.63 13.98 5.96
N MET A 59 4.25 13.93 4.77
CA MET A 59 5.67 13.65 4.59
C MET A 59 6.35 14.91 4.06
N SER A 60 7.54 15.24 4.57
CA SER A 60 8.35 16.30 3.96
C SER A 60 8.88 15.82 2.61
N ARG A 61 9.23 16.75 1.71
CA ARG A 61 9.83 16.39 0.41
C ARG A 61 11.09 15.53 0.59
N GLU A 62 11.90 15.82 1.61
CA GLU A 62 13.08 15.03 1.99
C GLU A 62 12.79 13.58 2.41
N THR A 63 11.56 13.25 2.83
CA THR A 63 11.17 11.86 3.15
C THR A 63 10.54 11.14 1.95
N LEU A 64 10.17 11.88 0.90
CA LEU A 64 9.61 11.34 -0.33
C LEU A 64 10.66 11.13 -1.43
N GLU A 65 11.78 11.86 -1.38
CA GLU A 65 12.98 11.69 -2.23
C GLU A 65 13.90 10.59 -1.70
#